data_AF-A0A8B8N1C1-F1
#
_entry.id   AF-A0A8B8N1C1-F1
#
_cell.length_a   1.000
_cell.length_b   1.000
_cell.length_c   1.000
_cell.angle_alpha   90.00
_cell.angle_beta   90.00
_cell.angle_gamma   90.00
#
_symmetry.space_group_name_H-M   'P 1'
#
loop_
_entity.id
_entity.type
_entity.pdbx_description
1 polymer ?
#
loop_
_entity_poly.entity_id
_entity_poly.type
_entity_poly.pdbx_seq_one_letter_code
_entity_poly.pdbx_strand_id
1 'polypeptide(L)'
;MNLVSSETATANCSLDGKFTLYDVNQTCQNASWGGFINHECCGVPFDEYLYALGQRANLTGQIFLGATEQKNCLASMNTTETNVLGCGIEKLTRGAGGCSEYSVTDVVTRLGDSLRNLREDCDLGRDQNGSFTQGCSPCSARWEEIGESSVNGTETAKLEADLCRFAVLITLTGKMSGDKYWVETVYKCLGEQSLPVGLGILIAGLVGIVIVIAIVLWILFKKRVTVNVPREKEDAPKLPSEDSSSLKISIKEVYSATNNLSPTKFIGQGIAGLNR
;
A
#
# COMPACT_ATOMS: atom_id res chain seq x y z
N MET A 1 36.99 19.83 -47.76
CA MET A 1 37.09 20.02 -46.30
C MET A 1 36.10 19.05 -45.68
N ASN A 2 36.57 17.88 -45.26
CA ASN A 2 35.72 16.87 -44.63
C ASN A 2 35.71 17.15 -43.13
N LEU A 3 34.62 17.77 -42.65
CA LEU A 3 34.31 17.81 -41.23
C LEU A 3 33.88 16.40 -40.82
N VAL A 4 34.85 15.61 -40.39
CA VAL A 4 34.60 14.43 -39.57
C VAL A 4 33.98 14.95 -38.29
N SER A 5 32.65 14.87 -38.19
CA SER A 5 31.97 15.03 -36.91
C SER A 5 32.42 13.85 -36.06
N SER A 6 33.26 14.14 -35.06
CA SER A 6 33.54 13.21 -33.98
C SER A 6 32.25 13.05 -33.19
N GLU A 7 31.41 12.09 -33.57
CA GLU A 7 30.47 11.50 -32.62
C GLU A 7 31.32 11.05 -31.43
N THR A 8 31.21 11.77 -30.32
CA THR A 8 31.63 11.24 -29.03
C THR A 8 30.91 9.91 -28.88
N ALA A 9 31.66 8.82 -28.97
CA ALA A 9 31.16 7.48 -28.72
C ALA A 9 30.38 7.51 -27.40
N THR A 10 29.05 7.57 -27.50
CA THR A 10 28.13 7.36 -26.40
C THR A 10 28.52 6.01 -25.83
N ALA A 11 29.06 6.02 -24.60
CA ALA A 11 29.52 4.80 -23.97
C ALA A 11 28.37 3.78 -23.98
N ASN A 12 28.57 2.69 -24.73
CA ASN A 12 27.51 1.75 -25.13
C ASN A 12 26.70 1.27 -23.91
N CYS A 13 25.43 1.69 -23.81
CA CYS A 13 24.51 1.07 -22.88
C CYS A 13 24.14 -0.32 -23.40
N SER A 14 24.33 -1.37 -22.60
CA SER A 14 23.99 -2.74 -23.00
C SER A 14 22.48 -3.01 -23.06
N LEU A 15 21.66 -2.12 -22.49
CA LEU A 15 20.20 -2.20 -22.45
C LEU A 15 19.51 -1.45 -23.61
N ASP A 16 20.25 -0.65 -24.38
CA ASP A 16 19.66 0.30 -25.34
C ASP A 16 18.89 -0.38 -26.49
N GLY A 17 17.70 0.15 -26.80
CA GLY A 17 16.88 -0.19 -27.97
C GLY A 17 16.40 -1.64 -28.12
N LYS A 18 16.62 -2.52 -27.11
CA LYS A 18 16.40 -3.97 -27.26
C LYS A 18 15.18 -4.52 -26.54
N PHE A 19 14.72 -3.84 -25.49
CA PHE A 19 13.73 -4.39 -24.57
C PHE A 19 12.71 -3.32 -24.21
N THR A 20 11.44 -3.58 -24.55
CA THR A 20 10.30 -2.76 -24.15
C THR A 20 9.27 -3.64 -23.48
N LEU A 21 8.79 -3.22 -22.31
CA LEU A 21 7.71 -3.88 -21.59
C LEU A 21 6.35 -3.31 -22.00
N TYR A 22 6.23 -1.98 -22.06
CA TYR A 22 4.98 -1.28 -22.34
C TYR A 22 4.92 -0.73 -23.78
N ASP A 23 3.73 -0.80 -24.39
CA ASP A 23 3.45 -0.13 -25.66
C ASP A 23 3.18 1.36 -25.38
N VAL A 24 4.11 2.20 -25.86
CA VAL A 24 4.34 3.59 -25.46
C VAL A 24 3.10 4.47 -25.64
N ASN A 25 2.42 4.77 -24.53
CA ASN A 25 1.50 5.90 -24.39
C ASN A 25 1.37 6.39 -22.93
N GLN A 26 1.95 5.69 -21.96
CA GLN A 26 2.02 6.11 -20.56
C GLN A 26 3.48 6.25 -20.15
N THR A 27 3.92 7.50 -19.98
CA THR A 27 5.27 7.83 -19.50
C THR A 27 5.30 8.01 -17.98
N CYS A 28 4.14 8.18 -17.35
CA CYS A 28 4.01 8.40 -15.92
C CYS A 28 2.99 7.45 -15.29
N GLN A 29 3.47 6.57 -14.42
CA GLN A 29 2.67 5.79 -13.50
C GLN A 29 3.27 5.92 -12.10
N ASN A 30 2.39 6.13 -11.10
CA ASN A 30 2.81 6.10 -9.71
C ASN A 30 2.95 4.65 -9.27
N ALA A 31 4.19 4.24 -9.04
CA ALA A 31 4.56 3.02 -8.34
C ALA A 31 5.53 3.42 -7.23
N SER A 32 5.42 2.79 -6.06
CA SER A 32 6.32 3.10 -4.94
C SER A 32 7.42 2.06 -4.80
N TRP A 33 7.16 0.82 -5.24
CA TRP A 33 8.04 -0.33 -5.02
C TRP A 33 8.49 -0.44 -3.55
N GLY A 34 7.52 -0.31 -2.62
CA GLY A 34 7.80 -0.32 -1.17
C GLY A 34 8.55 0.92 -0.66
N GLY A 35 8.55 2.02 -1.43
CA GLY A 35 9.32 3.23 -1.16
C GLY A 35 10.79 3.14 -1.60
N PHE A 36 11.14 2.17 -2.46
CA PHE A 36 12.49 2.08 -3.02
C PHE A 36 12.82 3.24 -3.97
N ILE A 37 11.81 3.66 -4.75
CA ILE A 37 11.90 4.78 -5.69
C ILE A 37 11.25 6.05 -5.12
N ASN A 38 11.84 7.21 -5.45
CA ASN A 38 11.66 8.44 -4.68
C ASN A 38 10.79 9.54 -5.32
N HIS A 39 10.18 9.34 -6.49
CA HIS A 39 9.37 10.38 -7.16
C HIS A 39 8.14 9.86 -7.88
N GLU A 40 7.17 10.77 -8.06
CA GLU A 40 6.05 10.62 -8.98
C GLU A 40 6.60 10.41 -10.40
N CYS A 41 5.95 9.53 -11.18
CA CYS A 41 6.36 9.14 -12.54
C CYS A 41 7.64 8.27 -12.66
N CYS A 42 8.22 7.76 -11.58
CA CYS A 42 9.34 6.82 -11.67
C CYS A 42 8.94 5.37 -11.95
N GLY A 43 7.65 5.03 -11.89
CA GLY A 43 7.18 3.64 -12.04
C GLY A 43 7.53 3.03 -13.39
N VAL A 44 7.05 3.64 -14.49
CA VAL A 44 7.28 3.10 -15.85
C VAL A 44 8.78 3.01 -16.19
N PRO A 45 9.61 4.05 -15.98
CA PRO A 45 11.04 3.94 -16.26
C PRO A 45 11.74 2.86 -15.42
N PHE A 46 11.30 2.66 -14.18
CA PHE A 46 11.86 1.63 -13.31
C PHE A 46 11.48 0.22 -13.76
N ASP A 47 10.22 0.01 -14.12
CA ASP A 47 9.73 -1.25 -14.67
C ASP A 47 10.47 -1.63 -15.96
N GLU A 48 10.62 -0.67 -16.89
CA GLU A 48 11.39 -0.87 -18.13
C GLU A 48 12.85 -1.22 -17.85
N TYR A 49 13.46 -0.55 -16.85
CA TYR A 49 14.82 -0.83 -16.43
C TYR A 49 14.96 -2.25 -15.87
N LEU A 50 14.06 -2.65 -14.96
CA LEU A 50 14.05 -4.00 -14.38
C LEU A 50 13.82 -5.07 -15.46
N TYR A 51 12.90 -4.82 -16.40
CA TYR A 51 12.66 -5.71 -17.52
C TYR A 51 13.90 -5.88 -18.39
N ALA A 52 14.54 -4.78 -18.80
CA ALA A 52 15.76 -4.82 -19.59
C ALA A 52 16.91 -5.55 -18.87
N LEU A 53 17.06 -5.35 -17.54
CA LEU A 53 17.99 -6.13 -16.73
C LEU A 53 17.65 -7.62 -16.75
N GLY A 54 16.37 -7.99 -16.63
CA GLY A 54 15.92 -9.39 -16.70
C GLY A 54 16.28 -10.04 -18.04
N GLN A 55 16.01 -9.35 -19.15
CA GLN A 55 16.36 -9.81 -20.49
C GLN A 55 17.87 -10.04 -20.62
N ARG A 56 18.67 -9.06 -20.19
CA ARG A 56 20.14 -9.16 -20.19
C ARG A 56 20.63 -10.28 -19.28
N ALA A 57 20.04 -10.46 -18.11
CA ALA A 57 20.41 -11.49 -17.15
C ALA A 57 20.15 -12.89 -17.73
N ASN A 58 19.05 -13.10 -18.45
CA ASN A 58 18.79 -14.36 -19.14
C ASN A 58 19.87 -14.68 -20.20
N LEU A 59 20.37 -13.66 -20.90
CA LEU A 59 21.38 -13.83 -21.95
C LEU A 59 22.81 -13.99 -21.42
N THR A 60 23.15 -13.27 -20.34
CA THR A 60 24.55 -13.12 -19.88
C THR A 60 24.83 -13.78 -18.53
N GLY A 61 23.79 -14.16 -17.79
CA GLY A 61 23.87 -14.60 -16.40
C GLY A 61 24.16 -13.46 -15.40
N GLN A 62 24.34 -12.22 -15.85
CA GLN A 62 24.65 -11.08 -15.00
C GLN A 62 23.42 -10.24 -14.70
N ILE A 63 23.14 -10.02 -13.41
CA ILE A 63 21.93 -9.33 -12.92
C ILE A 63 22.11 -7.81 -12.99
N PHE A 64 22.90 -7.24 -12.09
CA PHE A 64 23.10 -5.79 -12.02
C PHE A 64 24.21 -5.31 -12.95
N LEU A 65 24.09 -4.06 -13.42
CA LEU A 65 25.13 -3.36 -14.16
C LEU A 65 26.19 -2.79 -13.22
N GLY A 66 27.41 -2.62 -13.72
CA GLY A 66 28.43 -1.84 -13.01
C GLY A 66 28.10 -0.35 -13.06
N ALA A 67 28.57 0.43 -12.07
CA ALA A 67 28.20 1.84 -11.89
C ALA A 67 28.36 2.71 -13.16
N THR A 68 29.48 2.58 -13.88
CA THR A 68 29.72 3.34 -15.12
C THR A 68 28.74 2.95 -16.22
N GLU A 69 28.52 1.65 -16.44
CA GLU A 69 27.61 1.13 -17.47
C GLU A 69 26.16 1.51 -17.16
N GLN A 70 25.76 1.37 -15.89
CA GLN A 70 24.44 1.77 -15.43
C GLN A 70 24.20 3.26 -15.68
N LYS A 71 25.13 4.12 -15.28
CA LYS A 71 24.99 5.57 -15.47
C LYS A 71 24.75 5.92 -16.94
N ASN A 72 25.46 5.26 -17.86
CA ASN A 72 25.27 5.46 -19.29
C ASN A 72 23.88 4.98 -19.74
N CYS A 73 23.42 3.83 -19.23
CA CYS A 73 22.08 3.32 -19.52
C CYS A 73 20.94 4.19 -18.99
N LEU A 74 21.05 4.68 -17.75
CA LEU A 74 20.07 5.58 -17.19
C LEU A 74 20.04 6.90 -17.96
N ALA A 75 21.19 7.38 -18.46
CA ALA A 75 21.25 8.56 -19.31
C ALA A 75 20.58 8.34 -20.68
N SER A 76 20.70 7.16 -21.30
CA SER A 76 20.01 6.85 -22.56
C SER A 76 18.51 6.65 -22.39
N MET A 77 18.06 6.17 -21.22
CA MET A 77 16.64 6.05 -20.89
C MET A 77 16.01 7.39 -20.46
N ASN A 78 16.83 8.42 -20.25
CA ASN A 78 16.35 9.71 -19.81
C ASN A 78 15.63 10.42 -20.95
N THR A 79 14.38 10.81 -20.73
CA THR A 79 13.58 11.55 -21.72
C THR A 79 13.27 12.95 -21.21
N THR A 80 12.79 13.83 -22.09
CA THR A 80 12.39 15.19 -21.72
C THR A 80 11.24 15.22 -20.70
N GLU A 81 10.44 14.15 -20.62
CA GLU A 81 9.28 14.04 -19.74
C GLU A 81 9.57 13.29 -18.43
N THR A 82 10.59 12.42 -18.40
CA THR A 82 10.90 11.56 -17.24
C THR A 82 12.38 11.65 -16.88
N ASN A 83 12.69 12.26 -15.74
CA ASN A 83 14.05 12.31 -15.22
C ASN A 83 14.38 11.05 -14.41
N VAL A 84 15.01 10.07 -15.06
CA VAL A 84 15.32 8.76 -14.47
C VAL A 84 16.44 8.86 -13.41
N LEU A 85 17.31 9.87 -13.50
CA LEU A 85 18.49 10.04 -12.64
C LEU A 85 18.17 10.48 -11.20
N GLY A 86 16.90 10.78 -10.89
CA GLY A 86 16.44 11.07 -9.52
C GLY A 86 15.61 9.94 -8.91
N CYS A 87 15.29 8.90 -9.67
CA CYS A 87 14.30 7.91 -9.27
C CYS A 87 14.78 6.94 -8.18
N GLY A 88 16.09 6.90 -7.86
CA GLY A 88 16.65 5.91 -6.94
C GLY A 88 17.10 4.61 -7.63
N ILE A 89 17.01 4.54 -8.97
CA ILE A 89 17.38 3.37 -9.77
C ILE A 89 18.89 3.09 -9.67
N GLU A 90 19.69 4.14 -9.50
CA GLU A 90 21.14 4.08 -9.33
C GLU A 90 21.59 3.24 -8.11
N LYS A 91 20.66 2.94 -7.19
CA LYS A 91 20.90 2.01 -6.08
C LYS A 91 21.05 0.56 -6.55
N LEU A 92 20.47 0.16 -7.69
CA LEU A 92 20.54 -1.20 -8.25
C LEU A 92 21.84 -1.46 -9.02
N THR A 93 22.96 -1.35 -8.32
CA THR A 93 24.30 -1.35 -8.93
C THR A 93 25.17 -2.46 -8.36
N ARG A 94 25.92 -3.15 -9.23
CA ARG A 94 26.95 -4.10 -8.81
C ARG A 94 28.05 -3.37 -8.05
N GLY A 95 28.55 -3.98 -6.97
CA GLY A 95 29.57 -3.38 -6.10
C GLY A 95 29.01 -2.84 -4.79
N ALA A 96 27.70 -2.88 -4.58
CA ALA A 96 27.05 -2.37 -3.37
C ALA A 96 27.13 -3.33 -2.16
N GLY A 97 27.63 -4.56 -2.36
CA GLY A 97 27.66 -5.62 -1.36
C GLY A 97 26.45 -6.58 -1.45
N GLY A 98 26.53 -7.68 -0.71
CA GLY A 98 25.48 -8.70 -0.66
C GLY A 98 25.06 -9.25 -2.02
N CYS A 99 23.75 -9.28 -2.26
CA CYS A 99 23.19 -9.80 -3.52
C CYS A 99 23.48 -8.94 -4.76
N SER A 100 24.06 -7.74 -4.62
CA SER A 100 24.47 -6.95 -5.81
C SER A 100 25.57 -7.63 -6.63
N GLU A 101 26.33 -8.54 -6.02
CA GLU A 101 27.36 -9.34 -6.69
C GLU A 101 26.84 -10.64 -7.32
N TYR A 102 25.57 -10.99 -7.08
CA TYR A 102 25.04 -12.27 -7.51
C TYR A 102 24.87 -12.34 -9.03
N SER A 103 25.27 -13.49 -9.58
CA SER A 103 24.82 -13.93 -10.90
C SER A 103 23.45 -14.62 -10.82
N VAL A 104 22.85 -14.89 -11.97
CA VAL A 104 21.65 -15.73 -12.07
C VAL A 104 21.87 -17.09 -11.40
N THR A 105 23.07 -17.68 -11.58
CA THR A 105 23.44 -18.95 -10.95
C THR A 105 23.49 -18.83 -9.43
N ASP A 106 24.03 -17.74 -8.89
CA ASP A 106 24.06 -17.49 -7.44
C ASP A 106 22.64 -17.36 -6.88
N VAL A 107 21.75 -16.63 -7.56
CA VAL A 107 20.33 -16.54 -7.14
C VAL A 107 19.67 -17.92 -7.14
N VAL A 108 19.86 -18.70 -8.20
CA VAL A 108 19.26 -20.06 -8.30
C VAL A 108 19.79 -21.00 -7.20
N THR A 109 21.08 -20.91 -6.89
CA THR A 109 21.72 -21.83 -5.92
C THR A 109 21.54 -21.40 -4.47
N ARG A 110 21.54 -20.10 -4.19
CA ARG A 110 21.52 -19.54 -2.81
C ARG A 110 20.13 -19.06 -2.39
N LEU A 111 19.32 -18.57 -3.33
CA LEU A 111 17.98 -18.03 -3.11
C LEU A 111 16.92 -18.82 -3.91
N GLY A 112 17.21 -20.08 -4.24
CA GLY A 112 16.36 -20.90 -5.10
C GLY A 112 14.94 -21.10 -4.55
N ASP A 113 14.80 -21.27 -3.24
CA ASP A 113 13.49 -21.38 -2.60
C ASP A 113 12.71 -20.07 -2.69
N SER A 114 13.35 -18.92 -2.41
CA SER A 114 12.75 -17.60 -2.60
C SER A 114 12.29 -17.38 -4.04
N LEU A 115 13.12 -17.77 -5.02
CA LEU A 115 12.80 -17.65 -6.44
C LEU A 115 11.59 -18.52 -6.83
N ARG A 116 11.55 -19.78 -6.38
CA ARG A 116 10.43 -20.69 -6.65
C ARG A 116 9.14 -20.19 -5.99
N ASN A 117 9.20 -19.86 -4.71
CA ASN A 117 8.03 -19.44 -3.95
C ASN A 117 7.48 -18.12 -4.52
N LEU A 118 8.34 -17.17 -4.91
CA LEU A 118 7.88 -15.94 -5.57
C LEU A 118 7.17 -16.24 -6.89
N ARG A 119 7.70 -17.16 -7.71
CA ARG A 119 7.04 -17.56 -8.95
C ARG A 119 5.66 -18.17 -8.70
N GLU A 120 5.55 -19.04 -7.71
CA GLU A 120 4.30 -19.73 -7.36
C GLU A 120 3.26 -18.75 -6.79
N ASP A 121 3.66 -17.90 -5.85
CA ASP A 121 2.75 -16.95 -5.20
C ASP A 121 2.38 -15.75 -6.09
N CYS A 122 3.18 -15.48 -7.14
CA CYS A 122 2.90 -14.51 -8.19
C CYS A 122 2.29 -15.14 -9.46
N ASP A 123 1.83 -16.39 -9.41
CA ASP A 123 0.99 -16.97 -10.47
C ASP A 123 -0.45 -16.44 -10.34
N LEU A 124 -0.65 -15.18 -10.71
CA LEU A 124 -1.88 -14.43 -10.40
C LEU A 124 -3.09 -14.84 -11.27
N GLY A 125 -2.85 -15.61 -12.34
CA GLY A 125 -3.83 -15.96 -13.37
C GLY A 125 -4.56 -14.73 -13.95
N ARG A 126 -5.40 -14.92 -14.96
CA ARG A 126 -6.16 -13.81 -15.56
C ARG A 126 -7.60 -14.20 -15.82
N ASP A 127 -8.51 -13.28 -15.52
CA ASP A 127 -9.89 -13.34 -16.00
C ASP A 127 -10.03 -12.61 -17.34
N GLN A 128 -11.21 -12.68 -17.96
CA GLN A 128 -11.42 -12.06 -19.27
C GLN A 128 -11.31 -10.52 -19.24
N ASN A 129 -11.39 -9.88 -18.07
CA ASN A 129 -11.32 -8.44 -17.89
C ASN A 129 -9.91 -7.92 -17.58
N GLY A 130 -8.94 -8.81 -17.39
CA GLY A 130 -7.60 -8.40 -16.95
C GLY A 130 -7.50 -8.05 -15.49
N SER A 131 -8.49 -8.44 -14.69
CA SER A 131 -8.31 -8.54 -13.25
C SER A 131 -7.55 -9.81 -12.93
N PHE A 132 -6.79 -9.79 -11.85
CA PHE A 132 -6.14 -10.99 -11.35
C PHE A 132 -7.20 -11.96 -10.86
N THR A 133 -7.17 -13.20 -11.35
CA THR A 133 -8.06 -14.25 -10.80
C THR A 133 -7.76 -14.54 -9.34
N GLN A 134 -6.51 -14.35 -8.95
CA GLN A 134 -6.02 -14.47 -7.59
C GLN A 134 -5.44 -13.11 -7.19
N GLY A 135 -5.86 -12.56 -6.05
CA GLY A 135 -5.42 -11.22 -5.61
C GLY A 135 -3.90 -11.12 -5.46
N CYS A 136 -3.37 -9.90 -5.49
CA CYS A 136 -1.92 -9.60 -5.40
C CYS A 136 -1.29 -9.95 -4.02
N SER A 137 -2.10 -10.19 -2.99
CA SER A 137 -1.64 -10.37 -1.61
C SER A 137 -0.60 -11.49 -1.41
N PRO A 138 -0.71 -12.70 -1.98
CA PRO A 138 0.31 -13.73 -1.82
C PRO A 138 1.64 -13.32 -2.45
N CYS A 139 1.60 -12.75 -3.66
CA CYS A 139 2.76 -12.24 -4.37
C CYS A 139 3.47 -11.13 -3.58
N SER A 140 2.74 -10.13 -3.08
CA SER A 140 3.31 -9.06 -2.25
C SER A 140 3.88 -9.59 -0.92
N ALA A 141 3.18 -10.51 -0.27
CA ALA A 141 3.66 -11.09 0.99
C ALA A 141 4.98 -11.84 0.77
N ARG A 142 5.07 -12.62 -0.31
CA ARG A 142 6.31 -13.33 -0.64
C ARG A 142 7.44 -12.39 -1.01
N TRP A 143 7.14 -11.33 -1.76
CA TRP A 143 8.10 -10.28 -2.08
C TRP A 143 8.69 -9.63 -0.81
N GLU A 144 7.84 -9.33 0.18
CA GLU A 144 8.30 -8.75 1.44
C GLU A 144 9.14 -9.73 2.27
N GLU A 145 8.76 -11.01 2.33
CA GLU A 145 9.52 -12.04 3.06
C GLU A 145 10.99 -12.15 2.59
N ILE A 146 11.25 -11.96 1.30
CA ILE A 146 12.62 -12.05 0.74
C ILE A 146 13.57 -11.03 1.36
N GLY A 147 13.07 -9.89 1.85
CA GLY A 147 13.90 -8.87 2.51
C GLY A 147 13.58 -8.61 3.97
N GLU A 148 12.81 -9.49 4.62
CA GLU A 148 12.30 -9.29 5.99
C GLU A 148 13.41 -9.25 7.07
N SER A 149 14.65 -9.60 6.73
CA SER A 149 15.77 -9.58 7.68
C SER A 149 16.14 -8.18 8.24
N SER A 150 15.60 -7.09 7.69
CA SER A 150 16.07 -5.72 7.96
C SER A 150 15.11 -4.79 8.73
N VAL A 151 14.03 -5.29 9.35
CA VAL A 151 13.02 -4.42 10.01
C VAL A 151 13.61 -3.53 11.14
N ASN A 152 14.76 -3.91 11.70
CA ASN A 152 15.55 -3.11 12.65
C ASN A 152 17.02 -2.89 12.19
N GLY A 153 17.28 -3.05 10.90
CA GLY A 153 18.62 -2.97 10.32
C GLY A 153 19.08 -1.52 10.07
N THR A 154 20.38 -1.34 9.90
CA THR A 154 20.94 -0.10 9.36
C THR A 154 20.43 0.15 7.93
N GLU A 155 20.53 1.39 7.44
CA GLU A 155 20.18 1.71 6.03
C GLU A 155 20.91 0.80 5.03
N THR A 156 22.16 0.42 5.34
CA THR A 156 22.95 -0.54 4.56
C THR A 156 22.32 -1.92 4.53
N ALA A 157 21.85 -2.44 5.68
CA ALA A 157 21.19 -3.74 5.74
C ALA A 157 19.85 -3.74 4.99
N LYS A 158 19.11 -2.62 5.04
CA LYS A 158 17.89 -2.45 4.26
C LYS A 158 18.19 -2.44 2.75
N LEU A 159 19.20 -1.69 2.33
CA LEU A 159 19.63 -1.66 0.92
C LEU A 159 20.07 -3.05 0.44
N GLU A 160 20.81 -3.79 1.26
CA GLU A 160 21.22 -5.16 0.93
C GLU A 160 20.01 -6.10 0.76
N ALA A 161 19.03 -6.01 1.66
CA ALA A 161 17.78 -6.77 1.56
C ALA A 161 17.00 -6.42 0.28
N ASP A 162 16.88 -5.13 -0.04
CA ASP A 162 16.25 -4.67 -1.29
C ASP A 162 17.00 -5.22 -2.52
N LEU A 163 18.33 -5.15 -2.53
CA LEU A 163 19.16 -5.72 -3.59
C LEU A 163 18.92 -7.22 -3.77
N CYS A 164 18.71 -7.98 -2.68
CA CYS A 164 18.36 -9.40 -2.77
C CYS A 164 16.96 -9.61 -3.35
N ARG A 165 15.95 -8.83 -2.93
CA ARG A 165 14.60 -8.87 -3.51
C ARG A 165 14.64 -8.62 -5.02
N PHE A 166 15.33 -7.57 -5.44
CA PHE A 166 15.47 -7.26 -6.86
C PHE A 166 16.31 -8.28 -7.62
N ALA A 167 17.35 -8.87 -7.03
CA ALA A 167 18.12 -9.93 -7.69
C ALA A 167 17.24 -11.15 -8.01
N VAL A 168 16.36 -11.53 -7.08
CA VAL A 168 15.38 -12.62 -7.29
C VAL A 168 14.39 -12.24 -8.39
N LEU A 169 13.79 -11.03 -8.32
CA LEU A 169 12.81 -10.58 -9.31
C LEU A 169 13.41 -10.45 -10.71
N ILE A 170 14.57 -9.82 -10.87
CA ILE A 170 15.25 -9.68 -12.17
C ILE A 170 15.57 -11.07 -12.75
N THR A 171 16.02 -12.00 -11.92
CA THR A 171 16.26 -13.39 -12.33
C THR A 171 14.96 -14.06 -12.80
N LEU A 172 13.86 -13.86 -12.08
CA LEU A 172 12.55 -14.39 -12.44
C LEU A 172 12.02 -13.78 -13.74
N THR A 173 12.12 -12.47 -13.89
CA THR A 173 11.78 -11.74 -15.11
C THR A 173 12.56 -12.27 -16.31
N GLY A 174 13.87 -12.51 -16.16
CA GLY A 174 14.67 -13.12 -17.21
C GLY A 174 14.16 -14.50 -17.64
N LYS A 175 13.76 -15.35 -16.68
CA LYS A 175 13.15 -16.66 -16.97
C LYS A 175 11.77 -16.55 -17.64
N MET A 176 11.01 -15.51 -17.29
CA MET A 176 9.65 -15.25 -17.80
C MET A 176 9.64 -14.28 -18.99
N SER A 177 10.82 -13.97 -19.56
CA SER A 177 11.02 -13.00 -20.65
C SER A 177 10.17 -13.21 -21.90
N GLY A 178 9.75 -14.45 -22.18
CA GLY A 178 8.84 -14.78 -23.28
C GLY A 178 7.37 -14.46 -23.00
N ASP A 179 7.03 -14.18 -21.74
CA ASP A 179 5.68 -13.88 -21.26
C ASP A 179 5.65 -12.47 -20.67
N LYS A 180 5.73 -11.46 -21.56
CA LYS A 180 5.64 -10.04 -21.20
C LYS A 180 4.42 -9.74 -20.34
N TYR A 181 3.32 -10.42 -20.64
CA TYR A 181 2.06 -10.25 -19.94
C TYR A 181 2.17 -10.65 -18.47
N TRP A 182 2.78 -11.80 -18.18
CA TRP A 182 3.06 -12.23 -16.81
C TRP A 182 3.96 -11.22 -16.09
N VAL A 183 5.02 -10.72 -16.74
CA VAL A 183 5.94 -9.75 -16.14
C VAL A 183 5.22 -8.46 -15.78
N GLU A 184 4.47 -7.89 -16.72
CA GLU A 184 3.68 -6.66 -16.52
C GLU A 184 2.71 -6.81 -15.34
N THR A 185 2.03 -7.96 -15.28
CA THR A 185 1.08 -8.32 -14.22
C THR A 185 1.77 -8.31 -12.85
N VAL A 186 2.93 -8.95 -12.74
CA VAL A 186 3.70 -8.99 -11.49
C VAL A 186 4.22 -7.61 -11.10
N TYR A 187 4.73 -6.84 -12.07
CA TYR A 187 5.26 -5.50 -11.80
C TYR A 187 4.16 -4.54 -11.33
N LYS A 188 2.97 -4.58 -11.92
CA LYS A 188 1.82 -3.82 -11.40
C LYS A 188 1.50 -4.20 -9.96
N CYS A 189 1.42 -5.50 -9.67
CA CYS A 189 1.15 -5.99 -8.32
C CYS A 189 2.21 -5.52 -7.30
N LEU A 190 3.49 -5.62 -7.62
CA LEU A 190 4.57 -5.26 -6.70
C LEU A 190 4.82 -3.75 -6.62
N GLY A 191 4.60 -3.02 -7.73
CA GLY A 191 4.79 -1.57 -7.81
C GLY A 191 3.68 -0.77 -7.11
N GLU A 192 2.44 -1.30 -7.10
CA GLU A 192 1.28 -0.70 -6.45
C GLU A 192 1.25 -0.86 -4.93
N GLN A 193 2.32 -1.37 -4.31
CA GLN A 193 2.42 -1.43 -2.86
C GLN A 193 2.33 -0.03 -2.25
N SER A 194 1.12 0.39 -1.88
CA SER A 194 0.90 1.53 -1.03
C SER A 194 1.52 1.22 0.33
N LEU A 195 2.21 2.23 0.89
CA LEU A 195 2.82 2.31 2.23
C LEU A 195 2.31 1.25 3.23
N PRO A 196 3.22 0.69 4.08
CA PRO A 196 2.93 -0.45 4.93
C PRO A 196 1.57 -0.29 5.59
N VAL A 197 0.75 -1.33 5.46
CA VAL A 197 -0.65 -1.45 5.91
C VAL A 197 -0.88 -0.90 7.33
N GLY A 198 0.17 -0.78 8.15
CA GLY A 198 0.18 -0.11 9.44
C GLY A 198 -0.18 1.39 9.45
N LEU A 199 0.13 2.16 8.40
CA LEU A 199 -0.20 3.61 8.40
C LEU A 199 -1.70 3.86 8.21
N GLY A 200 -2.37 3.01 7.42
CA GLY A 200 -3.83 3.05 7.26
C GLY A 200 -4.57 2.80 8.58
N ILE A 201 -4.05 1.91 9.43
CA ILE A 201 -4.61 1.61 10.75
C ILE A 201 -4.44 2.80 11.70
N LEU A 202 -3.30 3.51 11.65
CA LEU A 202 -3.07 4.70 12.46
C LEU A 202 -3.99 5.86 12.06
N ILE A 203 -4.20 6.07 10.76
CA ILE A 203 -5.06 7.14 10.26
C ILE A 203 -6.53 6.84 10.56
N ALA A 204 -7.00 5.62 10.29
CA ALA A 204 -8.37 5.21 10.60
C ALA A 204 -8.64 5.19 12.11
N GLY A 205 -7.66 4.74 12.91
CA GLY A 205 -7.73 4.75 14.37
C GLY A 205 -7.81 6.17 14.96
N LEU A 206 -6.98 7.10 14.48
CA LEU A 206 -6.97 8.49 14.93
C LEU A 206 -8.29 9.21 14.61
N VAL A 207 -8.82 9.01 13.39
CA VAL A 207 -10.11 9.61 12.99
C VAL A 207 -11.25 9.07 13.85
N GLY A 208 -11.29 7.76 14.11
CA GLY A 208 -12.28 7.14 14.98
C GLY A 208 -12.24 7.70 16.41
N ILE A 209 -11.04 7.84 16.99
CA ILE A 209 -10.87 8.39 18.35
C ILE A 209 -11.34 9.84 18.43
N VAL A 210 -11.00 10.69 17.45
CA VAL A 210 -11.43 12.10 17.42
C VAL A 210 -12.96 12.22 17.38
N ILE A 211 -13.64 11.36 16.59
CA ILE A 211 -15.11 11.35 16.51
C ILE A 211 -15.73 10.96 17.85
N VAL A 212 -15.21 9.93 18.52
CA VAL A 212 -15.72 9.50 19.83
C VAL A 212 -15.53 10.60 20.88
N ILE A 213 -14.36 11.25 20.92
CA ILE A 213 -14.11 12.37 21.84
C ILE A 213 -15.08 13.52 21.57
N ALA A 214 -15.32 13.87 20.30
CA ALA A 214 -16.26 14.93 19.93
C ALA A 214 -17.69 14.62 20.40
N ILE A 215 -18.16 13.37 20.26
CA ILE A 215 -19.49 12.94 20.73
C ILE A 215 -19.58 13.02 22.26
N VAL A 216 -18.57 12.55 22.99
CA VAL A 216 -18.54 12.62 24.46
C VAL A 216 -18.57 14.07 24.94
N LEU A 217 -17.75 14.94 24.35
CA LEU A 217 -17.76 16.37 24.66
C LEU A 217 -19.14 16.99 24.37
N TRP A 218 -19.75 16.68 23.22
CA TRP A 218 -21.08 17.17 22.86
C TRP A 218 -22.16 16.78 23.90
N ILE A 219 -22.15 15.53 24.36
CA ILE A 219 -23.07 15.05 25.40
C ILE A 219 -22.85 15.80 26.72
N LEU A 220 -21.58 16.01 27.13
CA LEU A 220 -21.25 16.73 28.36
C LEU A 220 -21.63 18.21 28.29
N PHE A 221 -21.41 18.87 27.16
CA PHE A 221 -21.83 20.27 26.95
C PHE A 221 -23.35 20.41 27.01
N LYS A 222 -24.10 19.53 26.35
CA LYS A 222 -25.57 19.54 26.39
C LYS A 222 -26.09 19.41 27.83
N LYS A 223 -25.49 18.50 28.62
CA LYS A 223 -25.85 18.27 30.02
C LYS A 223 -25.58 19.49 30.92
N ARG A 224 -24.50 20.24 30.68
CA ARG A 224 -24.21 21.48 31.44
C ARG A 224 -25.15 22.63 31.08
N VAL A 225 -25.54 22.76 29.81
CA VAL A 225 -26.51 23.80 29.39
C VAL A 225 -27.89 23.55 29.98
N THR A 226 -28.31 22.29 30.17
CA THR A 226 -29.62 21.99 30.77
C THR A 226 -29.65 22.21 32.30
N VAL A 227 -28.49 22.19 32.96
CA VAL A 227 -28.38 22.37 34.43
C VAL A 227 -28.25 23.84 34.84
N ASN A 228 -27.77 24.70 33.94
CA ASN A 228 -27.46 26.10 34.24
C ASN A 228 -28.61 27.09 33.98
N VAL A 229 -29.84 26.64 33.74
CA VAL A 229 -31.01 27.54 33.68
C VAL A 229 -31.52 27.77 35.11
N PRO A 230 -31.34 28.96 35.72
CA PRO A 230 -31.88 29.26 37.04
C PRO A 230 -33.40 29.43 36.93
N ARG A 231 -34.14 28.78 37.84
CA ARG A 231 -35.59 29.03 38.01
C ARG A 231 -35.77 30.39 38.68
N GLU A 232 -36.19 31.38 37.92
CA GLU A 232 -36.74 32.63 38.44
C GLU A 232 -38.20 32.41 38.89
N LYS A 233 -38.58 33.00 40.02
CA LYS A 233 -39.92 33.00 40.61
C LYS A 233 -40.50 34.42 40.57
N GLU A 234 -41.84 34.48 40.69
CA GLU A 234 -42.73 35.65 40.89
C GLU A 234 -43.14 36.34 39.56
N ASP A 235 -44.41 36.65 39.24
CA ASP A 235 -45.70 36.65 39.95
C ASP A 235 -46.86 36.50 38.93
N ALA A 236 -48.03 36.04 39.40
CA ALA A 236 -49.30 35.99 38.65
C ALA A 236 -49.91 37.42 38.51
N PRO A 237 -50.78 37.77 37.52
CA PRO A 237 -51.98 36.98 37.18
C PRO A 237 -52.56 37.04 35.73
N LYS A 238 -53.55 36.15 35.51
CA LYS A 238 -54.68 36.11 34.55
C LYS A 238 -54.62 35.07 33.42
N LEU A 239 -55.46 34.04 33.59
CA LEU A 239 -56.00 33.10 32.59
C LEU A 239 -56.89 33.82 31.55
N PRO A 240 -57.08 33.28 30.32
CA PRO A 240 -57.81 32.02 30.02
C PRO A 240 -57.03 31.05 29.09
N SER A 241 -56.97 29.75 29.38
CA SER A 241 -57.89 28.67 28.95
C SER A 241 -57.89 28.42 27.44
N GLU A 242 -57.17 27.39 26.97
CA GLU A 242 -57.71 26.31 26.12
C GLU A 242 -56.65 25.21 25.82
N ASP A 243 -56.98 24.00 26.31
CA ASP A 243 -56.78 22.65 25.78
C ASP A 243 -55.53 22.24 24.97
N SER A 244 -54.74 21.32 25.56
CA SER A 244 -54.39 20.08 24.85
C SER A 244 -54.35 18.91 25.84
N SER A 245 -55.24 17.95 25.62
CA SER A 245 -55.39 16.72 26.37
C SER A 245 -54.21 15.77 26.08
N SER A 246 -53.23 15.75 26.98
CA SER A 246 -52.35 14.58 27.13
C SER A 246 -52.61 13.96 28.49
N LEU A 247 -53.17 12.76 28.50
CA LEU A 247 -53.45 12.00 29.72
C LEU A 247 -52.12 11.68 30.41
N LYS A 248 -51.74 12.51 31.37
CA LYS A 248 -50.53 12.34 32.15
C LYS A 248 -50.77 11.25 33.20
N ILE A 249 -50.57 9.99 32.80
CA ILE A 249 -50.63 8.84 33.71
C ILE A 249 -49.56 9.05 34.79
N SER A 250 -50.00 9.08 36.05
CA SER A 250 -49.08 9.29 37.15
C SER A 250 -48.37 7.99 37.49
N ILE A 251 -47.10 8.08 37.91
CA ILE A 251 -46.37 6.90 38.41
C ILE A 251 -47.17 6.15 39.48
N LYS A 252 -47.97 6.84 40.30
CA LYS A 252 -48.83 6.22 41.31
C LYS A 252 -49.88 5.28 40.72
N GLU A 253 -50.43 5.58 39.54
CA GLU A 253 -51.37 4.68 38.84
C GLU A 253 -50.67 3.42 38.33
N VAL A 254 -49.43 3.54 37.84
CA VAL A 254 -48.62 2.39 37.42
C VAL A 254 -48.33 1.47 38.60
N TYR A 255 -47.98 2.03 39.77
CA TYR A 255 -47.73 1.25 40.98
C TYR A 255 -49.00 0.59 41.53
N SER A 256 -50.17 1.24 41.40
CA SER A 256 -51.45 0.66 41.79
C SER A 256 -51.84 -0.50 40.86
N ALA A 257 -51.75 -0.32 39.55
CA ALA A 257 -52.10 -1.34 38.56
C ALA A 257 -51.18 -2.57 38.60
N THR A 258 -49.91 -2.37 39.00
CA THR A 258 -48.92 -3.44 39.12
C THR A 258 -48.85 -4.06 40.51
N ASN A 259 -49.78 -3.71 41.42
CA ASN A 259 -49.79 -4.16 42.82
C ASN A 259 -48.40 -4.01 43.48
N ASN A 260 -47.87 -2.78 43.42
CA ASN A 260 -46.58 -2.38 43.97
C ASN A 260 -45.40 -3.27 43.47
N LEU A 261 -45.42 -3.66 42.20
CA LEU A 261 -44.37 -4.44 41.56
C LEU A 261 -44.18 -5.87 42.12
N SER A 262 -45.24 -6.45 42.71
CA SER A 262 -45.25 -7.81 43.28
C SER A 262 -44.71 -8.88 42.30
N PRO A 263 -43.86 -9.82 42.76
CA PRO A 263 -43.23 -10.84 41.92
C PRO A 263 -44.18 -11.91 41.37
N THR A 264 -45.45 -11.92 41.75
CA THR A 264 -46.44 -12.94 41.34
C THR A 264 -47.04 -12.72 39.94
N LYS A 265 -46.66 -11.64 39.22
CA LYS A 265 -47.06 -11.37 37.82
C LYS A 265 -45.85 -11.36 36.88
N PHE A 266 -45.11 -12.47 36.85
CA PHE A 266 -43.91 -12.63 36.02
C PHE A 266 -44.26 -13.34 34.70
N ILE A 267 -43.93 -12.74 33.54
CA ILE A 267 -44.22 -13.30 32.20
C ILE A 267 -42.95 -13.79 31.46
N GLY A 268 -41.73 -13.60 31.99
CA GLY A 268 -40.50 -14.23 31.47
C GLY A 268 -39.26 -13.32 31.47
N GLN A 269 -38.07 -13.90 31.22
CA GLN A 269 -36.77 -13.21 31.23
C GLN A 269 -36.01 -13.39 29.90
N GLY A 270 -35.49 -12.30 29.33
CA GLY A 270 -34.68 -12.30 28.11
C GLY A 270 -33.25 -11.78 28.33
N ILE A 271 -32.38 -11.97 27.32
CA ILE A 271 -30.92 -11.71 27.36
C ILE A 271 -30.48 -10.24 27.44
N ALA A 272 -31.42 -9.29 27.41
CA ALA A 272 -31.14 -7.85 27.61
C ALA A 272 -31.78 -7.28 28.88
N GLY A 273 -32.23 -8.15 29.80
CA GLY A 273 -32.87 -7.74 31.05
C GLY A 273 -34.38 -7.96 31.09
N LEU A 274 -34.97 -7.59 32.22
CA LEU A 274 -36.33 -7.93 32.63
C LEU A 274 -37.37 -7.15 31.79
N ASN A 275 -38.19 -7.84 30.99
CA ASN A 275 -39.43 -7.27 30.46
C ASN A 275 -40.55 -7.54 31.48
N ARG A 276 -41.22 -6.48 31.95
CA ARG A 276 -42.43 -6.57 32.79
C ARG A 276 -43.64 -6.09 32.01
#